data_AF-A0A654E4E3-F1
#
_entry.id   AF-A0A654E4E3-F1
#
_cell.length_a   1.000
_cell.length_b   1.000
_cell.length_c   1.000
_cell.angle_alpha   90.00
_cell.angle_beta   90.00
_cell.angle_gamma   90.00
#
_symmetry.space_group_name_H-M   'P 1'
#
loop_
_entity.id
_entity.type
_entity.pdbx_description
1 polymer ?
#
loop_
_entity_poly.entity_id
_entity_poly.type
_entity_poly.pdbx_seq_one_letter_code
_entity_poly.pdbx_strand_id
1 'polypeptide(L)'
;MKEIQYLSIQGSCAPSFWFKDHDAQNFRSLIESLTLSHSLIISSIYRTDVFFMAEEDRLDLIMRTWSTFKQHTFDQHLKGKFTRANNRKEAFELYFDTLFHLIKHPKHHERYRLRLNEIQRLESNNPILRALMECDMLLTEKYREQQVKYVSLATTEQVGQYIPSCENFSLLAHERLSKLNDN
;
A
#
# COMPACT_ATOMS: atom_id res chain seq x y z
N MET A 1 9.13 -7.71 18.80
CA MET A 1 9.20 -6.40 18.10
C MET A 1 7.92 -6.26 17.29
N LYS A 2 7.34 -5.06 17.18
CA LYS A 2 6.11 -4.86 16.38
C LYS A 2 6.48 -4.75 14.90
N GLU A 3 5.89 -5.60 14.08
CA GLU A 3 6.07 -5.61 12.64
C GLU A 3 4.93 -4.84 11.94
N ILE A 4 5.24 -4.20 10.81
CA ILE A 4 4.22 -3.59 9.96
C ILE A 4 3.54 -4.70 9.16
N GLN A 5 2.22 -4.75 9.25
CA GLN A 5 1.36 -5.65 8.50
C GLN A 5 0.48 -4.82 7.56
N TYR A 6 0.02 -5.45 6.49
CA TYR A 6 -0.66 -4.79 5.40
C TYR A 6 -1.84 -5.62 4.91
N LEU A 7 -2.97 -4.93 4.70
CA LEU A 7 -4.14 -5.44 4.03
C LEU A 7 -4.56 -4.44 2.94
N SER A 8 -4.94 -4.96 1.78
CA SER A 8 -5.49 -4.13 0.72
C SER A 8 -6.57 -4.84 -0.05
N ILE A 9 -7.53 -4.04 -0.51
CA ILE A 9 -8.60 -4.47 -1.39
C ILE A 9 -8.74 -3.45 -2.50
N GLN A 10 -8.83 -3.94 -3.74
CA GLN A 10 -8.83 -3.11 -4.94
C GLN A 10 -9.80 -3.63 -5.99
N GLY A 11 -10.06 -2.82 -7.01
CA GLY A 11 -10.89 -3.20 -8.16
C GLY A 11 -12.37 -3.31 -7.79
N SER A 12 -13.07 -4.30 -8.35
CA SER A 12 -14.53 -4.45 -8.19
C SER A 12 -14.98 -4.72 -6.75
N CYS A 13 -14.10 -5.24 -5.90
CA CYS A 13 -14.40 -5.49 -4.49
C CYS A 13 -14.18 -4.28 -3.59
N ALA A 14 -13.38 -3.29 -4.01
CA ALA A 14 -13.04 -2.13 -3.19
C ALA A 14 -14.23 -1.25 -2.76
N PRO A 15 -15.24 -0.97 -3.61
CA PRO A 15 -16.35 -0.10 -3.21
C PRO A 15 -17.08 -0.56 -1.95
N SER A 16 -17.21 -1.87 -1.74
CA SER A 16 -17.87 -2.46 -0.57
C SER A 16 -17.07 -2.33 0.73
N PHE A 17 -15.77 -2.07 0.63
CA PHE A 17 -14.84 -1.95 1.75
C PHE A 17 -14.27 -0.54 1.91
N TRP A 18 -14.60 0.36 0.99
CA TRP A 18 -14.22 1.75 1.01
C TRP A 18 -14.85 2.49 2.21
N PHE A 19 -14.05 3.34 2.87
CA PHE A 19 -14.49 4.26 3.91
C PHE A 19 -14.81 5.64 3.34
N LYS A 20 -16.00 6.15 3.67
CA LYS A 20 -16.40 7.54 3.43
C LYS A 20 -16.11 8.35 4.70
N ASP A 21 -15.53 9.54 4.54
CA ASP A 21 -15.40 10.55 5.59
C ASP A 21 -14.94 10.01 6.96
N HIS A 22 -15.74 10.22 8.02
CA HIS A 22 -15.41 9.88 9.41
C HIS A 22 -15.27 8.37 9.70
N ASP A 23 -15.81 7.50 8.84
CA ASP A 23 -15.76 6.05 9.06
C ASP A 23 -14.33 5.52 9.12
N ALA A 24 -13.43 6.13 8.35
CA ALA A 24 -12.02 5.74 8.32
C ALA A 24 -11.37 5.95 9.69
N GLN A 25 -11.70 7.04 10.40
CA GLN A 25 -11.14 7.32 11.73
C GLN A 25 -11.67 6.34 12.77
N ASN A 26 -12.97 6.06 12.76
CA ASN A 26 -13.59 5.09 13.68
C ASN A 26 -12.96 3.69 13.50
N PHE A 27 -12.79 3.27 12.25
CA PHE A 27 -12.14 1.99 11.96
C PHE A 27 -10.65 2.01 12.35
N ARG A 28 -9.94 3.13 12.13
CA ARG A 28 -8.56 3.30 12.58
C ARG A 28 -8.43 3.08 14.08
N SER A 29 -9.25 3.78 14.89
CA SER A 29 -9.23 3.66 16.35
C SER A 29 -9.54 2.24 16.82
N LEU A 30 -10.42 1.53 16.11
CA LEU A 30 -10.70 0.12 16.39
C LEU A 30 -9.47 -0.77 16.14
N ILE A 31 -8.76 -0.57 15.02
CA ILE A 31 -7.51 -1.30 14.75
C ILE A 31 -6.46 -0.97 15.82
N GLU A 32 -6.25 0.31 16.12
CA GLU A 32 -5.26 0.76 17.10
C GLU A 32 -5.54 0.17 18.50
N SER A 33 -6.82 -0.01 18.85
CA SER A 33 -7.23 -0.69 20.07
C SER A 33 -6.92 -2.20 20.05
N LEU A 34 -7.15 -2.87 18.92
CA LEU A 34 -6.90 -4.31 18.77
C LEU A 34 -5.41 -4.65 18.73
N THR A 35 -4.58 -3.77 18.17
CA THR A 35 -3.14 -4.00 17.99
C THR A 35 -2.28 -3.31 19.04
N LEU A 36 -2.87 -2.42 19.85
CA LEU A 36 -2.18 -1.54 20.80
C LEU A 36 -1.02 -0.80 20.11
N SER A 37 -1.24 -0.34 18.88
CA SER A 37 -0.21 0.30 18.07
C SER A 37 -0.80 1.19 16.98
N HIS A 38 0.06 1.79 16.18
CA HIS A 38 -0.33 2.72 15.13
C HIS A 38 -0.92 1.97 13.94
N SER A 39 -1.89 2.60 13.27
CA SER A 39 -2.40 2.15 11.98
C SER A 39 -2.52 3.30 11.01
N LEU A 40 -2.59 2.99 9.72
CA LEU A 40 -2.72 3.96 8.64
C LEU A 40 -3.73 3.40 7.64
N ILE A 41 -4.74 4.20 7.28
CA ILE A 41 -5.76 3.81 6.32
C ILE A 41 -5.76 4.80 5.17
N ILE A 42 -5.52 4.32 3.95
CA ILE A 42 -5.63 5.11 2.73
C ILE A 42 -6.78 4.54 1.91
N SER A 43 -7.86 5.31 1.77
CA SER A 43 -9.15 4.75 1.33
C SER A 43 -9.81 5.58 0.24
N SER A 44 -9.86 5.01 -0.96
CA SER A 44 -10.60 5.52 -2.13
C SER A 44 -11.62 4.49 -2.61
N ILE A 45 -12.62 4.90 -3.39
CA ILE A 45 -13.66 3.98 -3.89
C ILE A 45 -13.10 2.81 -4.74
N TYR A 46 -11.88 2.94 -5.26
CA TYR A 46 -11.25 1.95 -6.13
C TYR A 46 -10.21 1.08 -5.43
N ARG A 47 -9.78 1.49 -4.23
CA ARG A 47 -8.72 0.85 -3.47
C ARG A 47 -8.72 1.36 -2.03
N THR A 48 -8.64 0.43 -1.09
CA THR A 48 -8.41 0.74 0.32
C THR A 48 -7.25 -0.07 0.85
N ASP A 49 -6.29 0.63 1.44
CA ASP A 49 -5.10 0.08 2.09
C ASP A 49 -5.20 0.32 3.59
N VAL A 50 -4.84 -0.70 4.35
CA VAL A 50 -4.79 -0.69 5.80
C VAL A 50 -3.43 -1.23 6.22
N PHE A 51 -2.62 -0.37 6.82
CA PHE A 51 -1.39 -0.76 7.47
C PHE A 51 -1.57 -0.69 8.98
N PHE A 52 -0.94 -1.60 9.70
CA PHE A 52 -0.94 -1.57 11.16
C PHE A 52 0.29 -2.26 11.71
N MET A 53 0.70 -1.85 12.91
CA MET A 53 1.81 -2.49 13.62
C MET A 53 1.26 -3.49 14.64
N ALA A 54 1.83 -4.69 14.70
CA ALA A 54 1.45 -5.70 15.71
C ALA A 54 2.64 -6.62 16.05
N GLU A 55 2.63 -7.19 17.26
CA GLU A 55 3.68 -8.13 17.70
C GLU A 55 3.50 -9.54 17.11
N GLU A 56 2.26 -9.89 16.77
CA GLU A 56 1.86 -11.17 16.20
C GLU A 56 1.06 -10.93 14.92
N ASP A 57 0.92 -11.95 14.06
CA ASP A 57 0.05 -11.88 12.89
C ASP A 57 -1.41 -11.64 13.32
N ARG A 58 -1.97 -10.49 12.92
CA ARG A 58 -3.37 -10.10 13.20
C ARG A 58 -4.19 -9.94 11.92
N LEU A 59 -3.69 -10.36 10.75
CA LEU A 59 -4.34 -10.14 9.46
C LEU A 59 -5.77 -10.68 9.42
N ASP A 60 -5.97 -11.93 9.86
CA ASP A 60 -7.30 -12.55 9.88
C ASP A 60 -8.28 -11.85 10.85
N LEU A 61 -7.77 -11.39 11.99
CA LEU A 61 -8.57 -10.61 12.95
C LEU A 61 -9.00 -9.29 12.32
N ILE A 62 -8.07 -8.52 11.75
CA ILE A 62 -8.39 -7.22 11.14
C ILE A 62 -9.31 -7.36 9.93
N MET A 63 -9.15 -8.40 9.09
CA MET A 63 -10.08 -8.67 7.99
C MET A 63 -11.50 -9.00 8.48
N ARG A 64 -11.64 -9.81 9.55
CA ARG A 64 -12.94 -10.08 10.19
C ARG A 64 -13.56 -8.80 10.72
N THR A 65 -12.77 -7.99 11.42
CA THR A 65 -13.22 -6.70 11.94
C THR A 65 -13.66 -5.76 10.82
N TRP A 66 -12.92 -5.68 9.72
CA TRP A 66 -13.28 -4.88 8.55
C TRP A 66 -14.58 -5.35 7.92
N SER A 67 -14.74 -6.66 7.76
CA SER A 67 -15.95 -7.27 7.21
C SER A 67 -17.16 -6.97 8.09
N THR A 68 -17.04 -7.15 9.41
CA THR A 68 -18.10 -6.80 10.37
C THR A 68 -18.43 -5.31 10.33
N PHE A 69 -17.41 -4.44 10.32
CA PHE A 69 -17.59 -2.99 10.26
C PHE A 69 -18.35 -2.57 8.99
N LYS A 70 -18.15 -3.29 7.88
CA LYS A 70 -18.81 -3.07 6.59
C LYS A 70 -20.06 -3.92 6.38
N GLN A 71 -20.51 -4.65 7.40
CA GLN A 71 -21.69 -5.50 7.37
C GLN A 71 -21.63 -6.62 6.30
N HIS A 72 -20.43 -7.14 6.04
CA HIS A 72 -20.20 -8.29 5.16
C HIS A 72 -19.93 -9.56 5.96
N THR A 73 -20.38 -10.70 5.43
CA THR A 73 -20.03 -12.01 5.95
C THR A 73 -18.56 -12.31 5.65
N PHE A 74 -17.78 -12.68 6.68
CA PHE A 74 -16.40 -13.12 6.49
C PHE A 74 -16.34 -14.62 6.17
N ASP A 75 -15.99 -14.94 4.92
CA ASP A 75 -15.77 -16.31 4.44
C ASP A 75 -14.42 -16.44 3.72
N GLN A 76 -14.09 -17.67 3.29
CA GLN A 76 -12.84 -17.95 2.57
C GLN A 76 -12.79 -17.28 1.18
N HIS A 77 -13.94 -17.08 0.53
CA HIS A 77 -14.01 -16.43 -0.77
C HIS A 77 -13.63 -14.96 -0.67
N LEU A 78 -14.18 -14.26 0.31
CA LEU A 78 -13.88 -12.88 0.63
C LEU A 78 -12.42 -12.72 1.07
N LYS A 79 -11.93 -13.63 1.93
CA LYS A 79 -10.52 -13.65 2.34
C LYS A 79 -9.58 -13.66 1.14
N GLY A 80 -9.90 -14.43 0.10
CA GLY A 80 -9.12 -14.48 -1.15
C GLY A 80 -9.15 -13.20 -2.00
N LYS A 81 -9.96 -12.19 -1.65
CA LYS A 81 -9.98 -10.88 -2.34
C LYS A 81 -9.01 -9.87 -1.75
N PHE A 82 -8.50 -10.13 -0.54
CA PHE A 82 -7.54 -9.25 0.11
C PHE A 82 -6.11 -9.61 -0.29
N THR A 83 -5.35 -8.60 -0.68
CA THR A 83 -3.88 -8.67 -0.67
C THR A 83 -3.41 -8.47 0.77
N ARG A 84 -2.42 -9.26 1.21
CA ARG A 84 -1.98 -9.25 2.60
C ARG A 84 -0.49 -9.57 2.76
N ALA A 85 0.14 -8.92 3.72
CA ALA A 85 1.52 -9.18 4.16
C ALA A 85 1.65 -9.00 5.66
N ASN A 86 2.49 -9.82 6.29
CA ASN A 86 2.61 -9.86 7.76
C ASN A 86 3.93 -9.30 8.30
N ASN A 87 4.79 -8.77 7.43
CA ASN A 87 6.04 -8.13 7.81
C ASN A 87 6.28 -6.86 7.00
N ARG A 88 7.13 -5.98 7.53
CA ARG A 88 7.41 -4.66 6.93
C ARG A 88 7.85 -4.75 5.47
N LYS A 89 8.63 -5.78 5.16
CA LYS A 89 9.20 -5.98 3.84
C LYS A 89 8.14 -6.22 2.78
N GLU A 90 7.39 -7.28 2.99
CA GLU A 90 6.32 -7.69 2.10
C GLU A 90 5.20 -6.64 2.09
N ALA A 91 4.96 -5.95 3.21
CA ALA A 91 3.92 -4.92 3.32
C ALA A 91 4.14 -3.76 2.33
N PHE A 92 5.35 -3.20 2.28
CA PHE A 92 5.64 -2.11 1.35
C PHE A 92 5.82 -2.61 -0.08
N GLU A 93 6.42 -3.78 -0.28
CA GLU A 93 6.51 -4.42 -1.61
C GLU A 93 5.14 -4.60 -2.25
N LEU A 94 4.24 -5.31 -1.57
CA LEU A 94 2.89 -5.54 -2.06
C LEU A 94 2.11 -4.23 -2.24
N TYR A 95 2.36 -3.22 -1.40
CA TYR A 95 1.73 -1.91 -1.57
C TYR A 95 2.08 -1.30 -2.93
N PHE A 96 3.37 -1.22 -3.27
CA PHE A 96 3.82 -0.61 -4.53
C PHE A 96 3.45 -1.46 -5.74
N ASP A 97 3.63 -2.79 -5.64
CA ASP A 97 3.27 -3.72 -6.72
C ASP A 97 1.79 -3.63 -7.07
N THR A 98 0.92 -3.60 -6.05
CA THR A 98 -0.52 -3.44 -6.29
C THR A 98 -0.87 -2.04 -6.77
N LEU A 99 -0.13 -1.00 -6.35
CA LEU A 99 -0.42 0.39 -6.76
C LEU A 99 -0.19 0.57 -8.26
N PHE A 100 0.76 -0.16 -8.81
CA PHE A 100 1.01 -0.20 -10.25
C PHE A 100 -0.20 -0.65 -11.07
N HIS A 101 -1.01 -1.59 -10.56
CA HIS A 101 -2.26 -1.95 -11.23
C HIS A 101 -3.25 -0.80 -11.31
N LEU A 102 -3.27 0.07 -10.29
CA LEU A 102 -4.11 1.26 -10.28
C LEU A 102 -3.59 2.34 -11.24
N ILE A 103 -2.27 2.45 -11.45
CA ILE A 103 -1.65 3.39 -12.40
C ILE A 103 -2.15 3.17 -13.83
N LYS A 104 -2.48 1.93 -14.21
CA LYS A 104 -3.11 1.61 -15.51
C LYS A 104 -4.49 2.25 -15.70
N HIS A 105 -5.09 2.77 -14.63
CA HIS A 105 -6.36 3.49 -14.63
C HIS A 105 -6.17 4.91 -14.08
N PRO A 106 -5.77 5.89 -14.91
CA PRO A 106 -5.30 7.20 -14.45
C PRO A 106 -6.24 7.93 -13.49
N LYS A 107 -7.56 7.91 -13.77
CA LYS A 107 -8.58 8.54 -12.91
C LYS A 107 -8.67 7.89 -11.53
N HIS A 108 -8.49 6.56 -11.44
CA HIS A 108 -8.55 5.85 -10.17
C HIS A 108 -7.29 6.14 -9.34
N HIS A 109 -6.14 6.12 -10.00
CA HIS A 109 -4.86 6.47 -9.39
C HIS A 109 -4.84 7.91 -8.89
N GLU A 110 -5.34 8.86 -9.68
CA GLU A 110 -5.46 10.27 -9.30
C GLU A 110 -6.29 10.44 -8.02
N ARG A 111 -7.48 9.83 -7.96
CA ARG A 111 -8.32 9.89 -6.75
C ARG A 111 -7.64 9.27 -5.53
N TYR A 112 -6.94 8.16 -5.72
CA TYR A 112 -6.18 7.53 -4.65
C TYR A 112 -5.03 8.43 -4.17
N ARG A 113 -4.28 9.06 -5.09
CA ARG A 113 -3.19 10.01 -4.76
C ARG A 113 -3.71 11.25 -4.04
N LEU A 114 -4.87 11.79 -4.43
CA LEU A 114 -5.51 12.88 -3.69
C LEU A 114 -5.75 12.47 -2.23
N ARG A 115 -6.27 11.26 -2.01
CA ARG A 115 -6.50 10.76 -0.65
C ARG A 115 -5.20 10.57 0.13
N LEU A 116 -4.16 10.03 -0.50
CA LEU A 116 -2.84 9.91 0.12
C LEU A 116 -2.28 11.27 0.53
N ASN A 117 -2.38 12.28 -0.32
CA ASN A 117 -1.92 13.65 -0.03
C ASN A 117 -2.69 14.28 1.14
N GLU A 118 -4.00 14.04 1.25
CA GLU A 118 -4.80 14.48 2.40
C GLU A 118 -4.29 13.85 3.70
N ILE A 119 -4.06 12.54 3.69
CA ILE A 119 -3.57 11.79 4.85
C ILE A 119 -2.18 12.26 5.26
N GLN A 120 -1.28 12.54 4.31
CA GLN A 120 0.04 13.14 4.60
C GLN A 120 -0.06 14.45 5.39
N ARG A 121 -1.06 15.28 5.10
CA ARG A 121 -1.27 16.55 5.82
C ARG A 121 -1.86 16.32 7.20
N LEU A 122 -2.81 15.39 7.33
CA LEU A 122 -3.56 15.15 8.57
C LEU A 122 -2.80 14.27 9.57
N GLU A 123 -1.96 13.35 9.08
CA GLU A 123 -1.30 12.32 9.87
C GLU A 123 0.23 12.36 9.72
N SER A 124 0.82 13.55 9.63
CA SER A 124 2.27 13.74 9.44
C SER A 124 3.16 13.09 10.53
N ASN A 125 2.58 12.77 11.69
CA ASN A 125 3.26 12.09 12.78
C ASN A 125 3.10 10.55 12.77
N ASN A 126 2.36 9.99 11.81
CA ASN A 126 2.19 8.55 11.71
C ASN A 126 3.50 7.89 11.22
N PRO A 127 4.13 7.00 12.02
CA PRO A 127 5.42 6.41 11.69
C PRO A 127 5.34 5.49 10.46
N ILE A 128 4.20 4.83 10.25
CA ILE A 128 3.97 4.01 9.06
C ILE A 128 3.95 4.90 7.81
N LEU A 129 3.26 6.03 7.88
CA LEU A 129 3.18 6.97 6.77
C LEU A 129 4.54 7.56 6.41
N ARG A 130 5.34 7.95 7.42
CA ARG A 130 6.71 8.44 7.19
C ARG A 130 7.55 7.38 6.48
N ALA A 131 7.56 6.15 6.98
CA ALA A 131 8.28 5.04 6.36
C ALA A 131 7.80 4.77 4.91
N LEU A 132 6.48 4.83 4.68
CA LEU A 132 5.90 4.68 3.35
C LEU A 132 6.38 5.78 2.38
N MET A 133 6.43 7.03 2.84
CA MET A 133 6.86 8.18 2.01
C MET A 133 8.36 8.17 1.72
N GLU A 134 9.17 7.73 2.68
CA GLU A 134 10.60 7.47 2.44
C GLU A 134 10.79 6.43 1.33
N CYS A 135 9.99 5.36 1.33
CA CYS A 135 10.01 4.37 0.25
C CYS A 135 9.52 4.97 -1.10
N ASP A 136 8.45 5.77 -1.11
CA ASP A 136 7.90 6.38 -2.34
C ASP A 136 8.91 7.35 -3.00
N MET A 137 9.59 8.16 -2.18
CA MET A 137 10.60 9.12 -2.67
C MET A 137 11.78 8.40 -3.34
N LEU A 138 12.30 7.34 -2.72
CA LEU A 138 13.43 6.57 -3.26
C LEU A 138 13.06 5.76 -4.51
N LEU A 139 11.83 5.24 -4.58
CA LEU A 139 11.31 4.60 -5.78
C LEU A 139 11.11 5.62 -6.90
N THR A 140 10.66 6.84 -6.59
CA THR A 140 10.50 7.93 -7.56
C THR A 140 11.84 8.43 -8.07
N GLU A 141 12.87 8.54 -7.22
CA GLU A 141 14.24 8.90 -7.62
C GLU A 141 14.84 7.85 -8.54
N LYS A 142 14.77 6.56 -8.18
CA LYS A 142 15.24 5.48 -9.06
C LYS A 142 14.41 5.35 -10.33
N TYR A 143 13.10 5.58 -10.27
CA TYR A 143 12.24 5.64 -11.45
C TYR A 143 12.66 6.80 -12.35
N ARG A 144 12.95 7.98 -11.81
CA ARG A 144 13.51 9.10 -12.58
C ARG A 144 14.87 8.75 -13.16
N GLU A 145 15.77 8.10 -12.42
CA GLU A 145 17.08 7.69 -12.94
C GLU A 145 16.97 6.66 -14.06
N GLN A 146 16.07 5.68 -13.92
CA GLN A 146 15.79 4.67 -14.95
C GLN A 146 15.08 5.29 -16.16
N GLN A 147 14.12 6.19 -15.93
CA GLN A 147 13.42 6.93 -16.98
C GLN A 147 14.37 7.90 -17.69
N VAL A 148 15.29 8.57 -16.98
CA VAL A 148 16.33 9.43 -17.56
C VAL A 148 17.33 8.61 -18.37
N LYS A 149 17.78 7.44 -17.87
CA LYS A 149 18.59 6.49 -18.64
C LYS A 149 17.87 6.03 -19.90
N TYR A 150 16.59 5.65 -19.78
CA TYR A 150 15.78 5.20 -20.91
C TYR A 150 15.53 6.32 -21.93
N VAL A 151 15.24 7.54 -21.47
CA VAL A 151 15.11 8.71 -22.34
C VAL A 151 16.43 9.04 -23.02
N SER A 152 17.57 8.95 -22.31
CA SER A 152 18.90 9.17 -22.92
C SER A 152 19.24 8.12 -24.00
N LEU A 153 18.83 6.86 -23.79
CA LEU A 153 19.00 5.79 -24.77
C LEU A 153 18.03 5.94 -25.95
N ALA A 154 16.77 6.31 -25.69
CA ALA A 154 15.76 6.56 -26.71
C ALA A 154 16.00 7.85 -27.53
N THR A 155 16.76 8.81 -27.00
CA THR A 155 17.27 9.94 -27.81
C THR A 155 18.42 9.53 -28.73
N THR A 156 18.95 8.31 -28.61
CA THR A 156 20.07 7.82 -29.43
C THR A 156 19.61 6.81 -30.49
N GLU A 157 18.49 6.09 -30.31
CA GLU A 157 17.93 5.19 -31.33
C GLU A 157 16.39 5.16 -31.36
N GLN A 158 15.84 5.02 -32.58
CA GLN A 158 14.41 5.11 -32.89
C GLN A 158 13.54 4.13 -32.09
N VAL A 159 12.43 4.68 -31.60
CA VAL A 159 11.49 4.16 -30.63
C VAL A 159 10.75 2.91 -31.12
N GLY A 160 11.03 1.77 -30.49
CA GLY A 160 10.09 0.66 -30.35
C GLY A 160 9.56 0.63 -28.91
N GLN A 161 8.24 0.64 -28.75
CA GLN A 161 7.58 0.52 -27.45
C GLN A 161 7.88 -0.85 -26.82
N TYR A 162 8.95 -0.92 -26.03
CA TYR A 162 9.20 -2.03 -25.12
C TYR A 162 9.28 -1.48 -23.71
N ILE A 163 8.17 -1.56 -22.96
CA ILE A 163 8.16 -1.34 -21.52
C ILE A 163 8.47 -2.70 -20.89
N PRO A 164 9.64 -2.92 -20.27
CA PRO A 164 9.94 -4.20 -19.66
C PRO A 164 8.96 -4.46 -18.52
N SER A 165 8.46 -5.70 -18.42
CA SER A 165 7.86 -6.18 -17.18
C SER A 165 8.91 -6.10 -16.07
N CYS A 166 8.65 -5.32 -15.03
CA CYS A 166 9.65 -5.04 -14.02
C CYS A 166 9.75 -6.20 -13.01
N GLU A 167 10.55 -7.21 -13.35
CA GLU A 167 10.99 -8.27 -12.43
C GLU A 167 11.89 -7.73 -11.30
N ASN A 168 12.29 -6.46 -11.35
CA ASN A 168 13.28 -5.86 -10.46
C ASN A 168 12.71 -5.14 -9.23
N PHE A 169 11.41 -4.86 -9.13
CA PHE A 169 10.88 -4.10 -7.98
C PHE A 169 10.85 -4.92 -6.68
N SER A 170 10.44 -6.19 -6.76
CA SER A 170 10.54 -7.13 -5.64
C SER A 170 11.99 -7.27 -5.17
N LEU A 171 12.95 -7.36 -6.11
CA LEU A 171 14.40 -7.38 -5.84
C LEU A 171 14.91 -6.10 -5.18
N LEU A 172 14.46 -4.93 -5.63
CA LEU A 172 14.91 -3.62 -5.13
C LEU A 172 14.39 -3.32 -3.73
N ALA A 173 13.15 -3.68 -3.45
CA ALA A 173 12.63 -3.63 -2.11
C ALA A 173 13.32 -4.71 -1.24
N HIS A 174 13.54 -5.91 -1.81
CA HIS A 174 14.23 -6.98 -1.10
C HIS A 174 15.63 -6.60 -0.60
N GLU A 175 16.40 -5.92 -1.43
CA GLU A 175 17.76 -5.46 -1.14
C GLU A 175 17.82 -4.36 -0.06
N ARG A 176 16.70 -3.67 0.20
CA ARG A 176 16.67 -2.57 1.17
C ARG A 176 16.20 -3.02 2.54
N LEU A 177 15.29 -3.99 2.60
CA LEU A 177 14.81 -4.52 3.86
C LEU A 177 15.85 -5.40 4.57
N SER A 178 16.81 -5.97 3.83
CA SER A 178 18.01 -6.55 4.44
C SER A 178 18.88 -5.49 5.13
N LYS A 179 19.14 -4.36 4.47
CA LYS A 179 19.97 -3.26 5.00
C LYS A 179 19.34 -2.50 6.18
N LEU A 180 18.06 -2.71 6.47
CA LEU A 180 17.36 -2.11 7.62
C LEU A 180 17.36 -3.02 8.86
N ASN A 181 17.64 -4.32 8.70
CA ASN A 181 17.76 -5.28 9.80
C ASN A 181 19.21 -5.42 10.33
N ASP A 182 20.18 -4.84 9.63
CA ASP A 182 21.61 -4.85 9.98
C ASP A 182 22.05 -3.62 10.82
N ASN A 183 21.10 -2.77 11.25
CA ASN A 183 21.29 -1.62 12.16
C ASN A 183 20.35 -1.74 13.36
#